data_AF-A0A9E5GH06-F1
#
_entry.id   AF-A0A9E5GH06-F1
#
_cell.length_a   1.000
_cell.length_b   1.000
_cell.length_c   1.000
_cell.angle_alpha   90.00
_cell.angle_beta   90.00
_cell.angle_gamma   90.00
#
_symmetry.space_group_name_H-M   'P 1'
#
loop_
_entity.id
_entity.type
_entity.pdbx_description
1 polymer ?
#
loop_
_entity_poly.entity_id
_entity_poly.type
_entity_poly.pdbx_seq_one_letter_code
_entity_poly.pdbx_strand_id
1 'polypeptide(L)'
;MESYNNQVLVVCLNPTLQETMVFDRVLMGEVNRALFHRLDASGKGMNVTRVLTQLGTRCSLLSHLGGSRAQEFLALADKDGVSIIWTDSESPIRTCITMIQQADASTTELVQEALAVHAKTEENIRRLYTKHLEEVKVVVFSGTRAPGYSENLYAQMVKEAKAAGKFVVLDYRGEDLKQSLPMRADVIKPN
;
A
#
# COMPACT_ATOMS: atom_id res chain seq x y z
N MET A 1 -3.16 28.06 -12.26
CA MET A 1 -3.31 26.80 -11.51
C MET A 1 -2.46 25.77 -12.22
N GLU A 2 -1.27 25.47 -11.70
CA GLU A 2 -0.43 24.41 -12.26
C GLU A 2 -1.15 23.07 -12.08
N SER A 3 -1.56 22.45 -13.19
CA SER A 3 -2.07 21.08 -13.16
C SER A 3 -0.95 20.17 -12.70
N TYR A 4 -1.07 19.62 -11.48
CA TYR A 4 -0.21 18.55 -10.99
C TYR A 4 -0.49 17.26 -11.78
N ASN A 5 -0.02 17.19 -13.03
CA ASN A 5 -0.05 15.94 -13.78
C ASN A 5 0.97 15.00 -13.15
N ASN A 6 0.49 14.10 -12.29
CA ASN A 6 1.26 12.98 -11.78
C ASN A 6 1.68 12.08 -12.94
N GLN A 7 2.89 11.53 -12.90
CA GLN A 7 3.34 10.60 -13.94
C GLN A 7 2.90 9.16 -13.63
N VAL A 8 2.83 8.82 -12.34
CA VAL A 8 2.55 7.45 -11.84
C VAL A 8 1.44 7.47 -10.79
N LEU A 9 0.43 6.62 -10.96
CA LEU A 9 -0.53 6.27 -9.91
C LEU A 9 -0.14 4.90 -9.33
N VAL A 10 0.13 4.84 -8.04
CA VAL A 10 0.40 3.57 -7.34
C VAL A 10 -0.85 3.16 -6.59
N VAL A 11 -1.30 1.92 -6.71
CA VAL A 11 -2.49 1.39 -6.04
C VAL A 11 -2.07 0.40 -4.96
N CYS A 12 -2.50 0.66 -3.72
CA CYS A 12 -2.33 -0.26 -2.59
C CYS A 12 -3.61 -0.27 -1.74
N LEU A 13 -4.36 -1.36 -1.75
CA LEU A 13 -5.63 -1.47 -1.03
C LEU A 13 -5.52 -2.28 0.26
N ASN A 14 -4.35 -2.26 0.91
CA ASN A 14 -4.10 -2.87 2.21
C ASN A 14 -2.94 -2.16 2.92
N PRO A 15 -3.11 -0.88 3.30
CA PRO A 15 -2.08 -0.12 4.00
C PRO A 15 -1.77 -0.76 5.36
N THR A 16 -0.58 -0.49 5.88
CA THR A 16 -0.19 -0.93 7.22
C THR A 16 0.67 0.11 7.90
N LEU A 17 0.55 0.23 9.22
CA LEU A 17 1.55 0.90 10.02
C LEU A 17 2.65 -0.12 10.32
N GLN A 18 3.87 0.19 9.93
CA GLN A 18 5.02 -0.66 10.20
C GLN A 18 5.71 -0.14 11.45
N GLU A 19 5.76 -0.95 12.49
CA GLU A 19 6.54 -0.69 13.68
C GLU A 19 7.81 -1.54 13.62
N THR A 20 8.97 -0.90 13.66
CA THR A 20 10.26 -1.59 13.71
C THR A 20 10.85 -1.35 15.08
N MET A 21 11.09 -2.43 15.82
CA MET A 21 11.66 -2.40 17.16
C MET A 21 12.98 -3.16 17.17
N VAL A 22 14.01 -2.58 17.76
CA VAL A 22 15.34 -3.20 17.87
C VAL A 22 15.56 -3.63 19.31
N PHE A 23 15.96 -4.88 19.49
CA PHE A 23 16.28 -5.49 20.77
C PHE A 23 17.70 -6.07 20.73
N ASP A 24 18.32 -6.23 21.90
CA ASP A 24 19.50 -7.10 21.99
C ASP A 24 19.09 -8.55 21.69
N ARG A 25 18.12 -9.07 22.45
CA ARG A 25 17.43 -10.35 22.23
C ARG A 25 15.94 -10.22 22.56
N VAL A 26 15.12 -11.10 21.98
CA VAL A 26 13.72 -11.28 22.38
C VAL A 26 13.59 -12.60 23.14
N LEU A 27 13.15 -12.52 24.40
CA LEU A 27 12.96 -13.66 25.29
C LEU A 27 11.46 -13.96 25.44
N MET A 28 11.06 -15.17 25.09
CA MET A 28 9.67 -15.62 25.20
C MET A 28 9.26 -15.73 26.67
N GLY A 29 8.06 -15.23 26.99
CA GLY A 29 7.53 -15.22 28.36
C GLY A 29 8.01 -14.05 29.24
N GLU A 30 8.93 -13.23 28.73
CA GLU A 30 9.56 -12.15 29.48
C GLU A 30 9.12 -10.76 29.01
N VAL A 31 9.37 -9.75 29.85
CA VAL A 31 9.24 -8.34 29.45
C VAL A 31 10.45 -7.94 28.62
N ASN A 32 10.22 -7.69 27.34
CA ASN A 32 11.25 -7.26 26.40
C ASN A 32 11.24 -5.73 26.25
N ARG A 33 12.40 -5.09 26.40
CA ARG A 33 12.54 -3.63 26.27
C ARG A 33 13.34 -3.31 25.01
N ALA A 34 12.71 -2.58 24.08
CA ALA A 34 13.38 -2.19 22.85
C ALA A 34 14.43 -1.11 23.13
N LEU A 35 15.58 -1.25 22.48
CA LEU A 35 16.66 -0.25 22.45
C LEU A 35 16.28 0.93 21.55
N PHE A 36 15.50 0.64 20.51
CA PHE A 36 15.02 1.61 19.54
C PHE A 36 13.66 1.18 19.02
N HIS A 37 12.78 2.14 18.72
CA HIS A 37 11.55 1.89 17.99
C HIS A 37 11.35 2.97 16.93
N ARG A 38 10.70 2.61 15.83
CA ARG A 38 10.30 3.50 14.76
C ARG A 38 8.96 3.05 14.20
N LEU A 39 8.12 4.02 13.87
CA LEU A 39 6.84 3.81 13.22
C LEU A 39 6.85 4.47 11.84
N ASP A 40 6.38 3.74 10.83
CA ASP A 40 6.32 4.20 9.45
C ASP A 40 4.93 3.93 8.85
N ALA A 41 4.45 4.85 8.01
CA ALA A 41 3.40 4.55 7.04
C ALA A 41 3.96 3.56 6.02
N SER A 42 3.30 2.42 5.84
CA SER A 42 3.86 1.31 5.05
C SER A 42 2.76 0.54 4.31
N GLY A 43 3.18 -0.53 3.65
CA GLY A 43 2.45 -1.24 2.60
C GLY A 43 3.27 -1.22 1.32
N LYS A 44 3.18 -2.27 0.51
CA LYS A 44 4.07 -2.39 -0.66
C LYS A 44 3.94 -1.20 -1.61
N GLY A 45 2.72 -0.77 -1.94
CA GLY A 45 2.53 0.43 -2.76
C GLY A 45 2.94 1.73 -2.08
N MET A 46 2.82 1.85 -0.76
CA MET A 46 3.37 3.00 -0.02
C MET A 46 4.90 3.06 -0.16
N ASN A 47 5.58 1.92 -0.04
CA ASN A 47 7.04 1.84 -0.21
C ASN A 47 7.47 2.13 -1.66
N VAL A 48 6.73 1.62 -2.66
CA VAL A 48 6.95 1.95 -4.08
C VAL A 48 6.81 3.46 -4.29
N THR A 49 5.75 4.07 -3.76
CA THR A 49 5.50 5.51 -3.91
C THR A 49 6.60 6.32 -3.23
N ARG A 50 7.02 5.95 -2.02
CA ARG A 50 8.15 6.59 -1.31
C ARG A 50 9.42 6.59 -2.15
N VAL A 51 9.80 5.44 -2.71
CA VAL A 51 11.03 5.34 -3.52
C VAL A 51 10.91 6.17 -4.80
N LEU A 52 9.77 6.14 -5.49
CA LEU A 52 9.54 6.97 -6.67
C LEU A 52 9.65 8.47 -6.35
N THR A 53 9.04 8.91 -5.24
CA THR A 53 9.16 10.29 -4.74
C THR A 53 10.62 10.67 -4.48
N GLN A 54 11.39 9.83 -3.78
CA GLN A 54 12.81 10.08 -3.48
C GLN A 54 13.68 10.17 -4.75
N LEU A 55 13.30 9.43 -5.80
CA LEU A 55 13.94 9.51 -7.12
C LEU A 55 13.47 10.72 -7.96
N GLY A 56 12.65 11.61 -7.40
CA GLY A 56 12.15 12.81 -8.08
C GLY A 56 10.99 12.55 -9.05
N THR A 57 10.39 11.35 -9.04
CA THR A 57 9.22 11.04 -9.87
C THR A 57 7.97 11.63 -9.23
N ARG A 58 7.14 12.32 -10.04
CA ARG A 58 5.81 12.77 -9.59
C ARG A 58 4.85 11.59 -9.54
N CYS A 59 4.49 11.16 -8.34
CA CYS A 59 3.56 10.05 -8.15
C CYS A 59 2.61 10.30 -6.98
N SER A 60 1.53 9.53 -6.94
CA SER A 60 0.64 9.49 -5.78
C SER A 60 0.18 8.06 -5.50
N LEU A 61 -0.06 7.79 -4.23
CA LEU A 61 -0.62 6.54 -3.74
C LEU A 61 -2.15 6.65 -3.70
N LEU A 62 -2.86 5.78 -4.41
CA LEU A 62 -4.28 5.51 -4.18
C LEU A 62 -4.42 4.40 -3.13
N SER A 63 -5.09 4.71 -2.03
CA SER A 63 -5.35 3.75 -0.95
C SER A 63 -6.69 4.02 -0.26
N HIS A 64 -7.07 3.15 0.66
CA HIS A 64 -8.06 3.47 1.68
C HIS A 64 -7.31 3.72 2.99
N LEU A 65 -7.88 4.48 3.91
CA LEU A 65 -7.41 4.56 5.30
C LEU A 65 -8.63 4.47 6.21
N GLY A 66 -8.45 4.27 7.51
CA GLY A 66 -9.59 4.25 8.42
C GLY A 66 -9.20 4.10 9.88
N GLY A 67 -10.20 4.26 10.75
CA GLY A 67 -10.04 4.21 12.19
C GLY A 67 -9.22 5.38 12.77
N SER A 68 -8.89 5.27 14.05
CA SER A 68 -8.27 6.35 14.83
C SER A 68 -6.86 6.75 14.37
N ARG A 69 -6.16 5.87 13.63
CA ARG A 69 -4.77 6.07 13.20
C ARG A 69 -4.62 6.60 11.77
N ALA A 70 -5.72 6.94 11.08
CA ALA A 70 -5.66 7.47 9.72
C ALA A 70 -4.83 8.77 9.62
N GLN A 71 -4.99 9.70 10.57
CA GLN A 71 -4.23 10.94 10.59
C GLN A 71 -2.75 10.72 10.90
N GLU A 72 -2.42 9.74 11.75
CA GLU A 72 -1.03 9.35 12.02
C GLU A 72 -0.36 8.81 10.76
N PHE A 73 -1.06 7.96 10.00
CA PHE A 73 -0.56 7.45 8.71
C PHE A 73 -0.29 8.60 7.72
N LEU A 74 -1.21 9.55 7.59
CA LEU A 74 -1.04 10.70 6.70
C LEU A 74 0.14 11.57 7.12
N ALA A 75 0.32 11.84 8.41
CA ALA A 75 1.45 12.62 8.91
C ALA A 75 2.80 11.93 8.67
N LEU A 76 2.85 10.59 8.78
CA LEU A 76 4.06 9.82 8.47
C LEU A 76 4.36 9.83 6.97
N ALA A 77 3.34 9.71 6.12
CA ALA A 77 3.51 9.79 4.67
C ALA A 77 3.96 11.18 4.21
N ASP A 78 3.43 12.25 4.80
CA ASP A 78 3.80 13.63 4.50
C ASP A 78 5.28 13.92 4.83
N LYS A 79 5.79 13.39 5.95
CA LYS A 79 7.23 13.44 6.29
C LYS A 79 8.12 12.83 5.22
N ASP A 80 7.63 11.83 4.50
CA ASP A 80 8.32 11.18 3.38
C ASP A 80 8.08 11.88 2.03
N GLY A 81 7.30 12.97 2.00
CA GLY A 81 6.90 13.68 0.79
C GLY A 81 5.92 12.89 -0.09
N VAL A 82 5.22 11.90 0.48
CA VAL A 82 4.32 11.02 -0.28
C VAL A 82 2.91 11.61 -0.33
N SER A 83 2.46 11.94 -1.53
CA SER A 83 1.07 12.32 -1.80
C SER A 83 0.15 11.09 -1.80
N ILE A 84 -0.95 11.17 -1.04
CA ILE A 84 -1.94 10.10 -0.91
C ILE A 84 -3.32 10.60 -1.34
N ILE A 85 -3.92 9.87 -2.28
CA ILE A 85 -5.33 9.95 -2.66
C ILE A 85 -6.05 8.83 -1.91
N TRP A 86 -7.01 9.16 -1.04
CA TRP A 86 -7.65 8.14 -0.22
C TRP A 86 -9.13 8.40 0.08
N THR A 87 -9.80 7.35 0.54
CA THR A 87 -11.14 7.36 1.11
C THR A 87 -11.14 6.63 2.44
N ASP A 88 -12.04 7.00 3.34
CA ASP A 88 -12.28 6.26 4.58
C ASP A 88 -12.86 4.87 4.24
N SER A 89 -12.30 3.83 4.85
CA SER A 89 -12.79 2.44 4.79
C SER A 89 -13.70 2.06 5.95
N GLU A 90 -13.80 2.94 6.96
CA GLU A 90 -14.42 2.68 8.27
C GLU A 90 -13.80 1.49 9.03
N SER A 91 -12.64 1.01 8.58
CA SER A 91 -11.91 -0.11 9.17
C SER A 91 -10.50 0.33 9.58
N PRO A 92 -10.00 -0.13 10.74
CA PRO A 92 -8.70 0.31 11.23
C PRO A 92 -7.56 -0.15 10.32
N ILE A 93 -6.54 0.70 10.20
CA ILE A 93 -5.26 0.33 9.57
C ILE A 93 -4.57 -0.71 10.45
N ARG A 94 -4.21 -1.86 9.87
CA ARG A 94 -3.48 -2.94 10.57
C ARG A 94 -2.05 -2.51 10.90
N THR A 95 -1.44 -3.18 11.87
CA THR A 95 -0.04 -2.98 12.25
C THR A 95 0.79 -4.22 11.92
N CYS A 96 1.96 -4.02 11.33
CA CYS A 96 3.02 -5.01 11.23
C CYS A 96 4.15 -4.61 12.18
N ILE A 97 4.57 -5.51 13.07
CA ILE A 97 5.71 -5.27 13.96
C ILE A 97 6.86 -6.14 13.47
N THR A 98 8.01 -5.53 13.19
CA THR A 98 9.27 -6.22 12.92
C THR A 98 10.20 -6.03 14.11
N MET A 99 10.52 -7.13 14.78
CA MET A 99 11.49 -7.18 15.87
C MET A 99 12.84 -7.59 15.31
N ILE A 100 13.83 -6.69 15.38
CA ILE A 100 15.21 -6.95 14.99
C ILE A 100 16.02 -7.29 16.23
N GLN A 101 16.69 -8.43 16.21
CA GLN A 101 17.53 -8.91 17.31
C GLN A 101 19.00 -8.72 16.94
N GLN A 102 19.72 -7.84 17.65
CA GLN A 102 21.11 -7.53 17.34
C GLN A 102 22.06 -8.69 17.64
N ALA A 103 21.83 -9.41 18.73
CA ALA A 103 22.76 -10.45 19.20
C ALA A 103 22.90 -11.64 18.24
N ASP A 104 21.91 -11.86 17.37
CA ASP A 104 21.89 -12.96 16.39
C ASP A 104 21.60 -12.49 14.95
N ALA A 105 21.53 -11.17 14.73
CA ALA A 105 21.19 -10.56 13.44
C ALA A 105 19.91 -11.13 12.79
N SER A 106 18.92 -11.52 13.61
CA SER A 106 17.67 -12.12 13.16
C SER A 106 16.50 -11.13 13.19
N THR A 107 15.42 -11.50 12.50
CA THR A 107 14.19 -10.72 12.43
C THR A 107 12.98 -11.61 12.65
N THR A 108 12.06 -11.16 13.51
CA THR A 108 10.75 -11.78 13.69
C THR A 108 9.66 -10.77 13.32
N GLU A 109 8.66 -11.20 12.55
CA GLU A 109 7.53 -10.36 12.17
C GLU A 109 6.24 -10.83 12.86
N LEU A 110 5.52 -9.88 13.47
CA LEU A 110 4.18 -10.06 13.99
C LEU A 110 3.22 -9.26 13.10
N VAL A 111 2.43 -9.97 12.30
CA VAL A 111 1.59 -9.36 11.28
C VAL A 111 0.12 -9.44 11.71
N GLN A 112 -0.52 -8.28 11.91
CA GLN A 112 -1.96 -8.24 12.03
C GLN A 112 -2.60 -8.41 10.66
N GLU A 113 -3.62 -9.26 10.61
CA GLU A 113 -4.50 -9.36 9.45
C GLU A 113 -5.40 -8.12 9.35
N ALA A 114 -5.70 -7.71 8.12
CA ALA A 114 -6.62 -6.60 7.88
C ALA A 114 -8.06 -7.02 8.21
N LEU A 115 -8.84 -6.11 8.80
CA LEU A 115 -10.29 -6.28 8.88
C LEU A 115 -10.93 -5.96 7.52
N ALA A 116 -12.14 -6.49 7.31
CA ALA A 116 -12.90 -6.18 6.11
C ALA A 116 -13.22 -4.69 6.04
N VAL A 117 -13.06 -4.08 4.86
CA VAL A 117 -13.49 -2.69 4.63
C VAL A 117 -15.01 -2.59 4.57
N HIS A 118 -15.56 -1.40 4.85
CA HIS A 118 -16.99 -1.16 4.70
C HIS A 118 -17.46 -1.30 3.24
N ALA A 119 -18.72 -1.70 3.03
CA ALA A 119 -19.26 -2.05 1.71
C ALA A 119 -19.19 -0.92 0.67
N LYS A 120 -19.17 0.35 1.10
CA LYS A 120 -19.06 1.52 0.21
C LYS A 120 -17.62 1.86 -0.20
N THR A 121 -16.63 1.24 0.43
CA THR A 121 -15.21 1.57 0.23
C THR A 121 -14.79 1.30 -1.21
N GLU A 122 -15.25 0.19 -1.80
CA GLU A 122 -14.93 -0.16 -3.19
C GLU A 122 -15.42 0.88 -4.18
N GLU A 123 -16.69 1.30 -4.07
CA GLU A 123 -17.27 2.33 -4.94
C GLU A 123 -16.45 3.64 -4.87
N ASN A 124 -16.08 4.04 -3.65
CA ASN A 124 -15.28 5.23 -3.43
C ASN A 124 -13.86 5.11 -4.03
N ILE A 125 -13.20 3.97 -3.83
CA ILE A 125 -11.89 3.69 -4.44
C ILE A 125 -11.98 3.71 -5.96
N ARG A 126 -13.00 3.07 -6.54
CA ARG A 126 -13.19 3.07 -8.01
C ARG A 126 -13.43 4.49 -8.54
N ARG A 127 -14.23 5.30 -7.85
CA ARG A 127 -14.46 6.70 -8.22
C ARG A 127 -13.16 7.52 -8.20
N LEU A 128 -12.34 7.37 -7.17
CA LEU A 128 -11.02 8.03 -7.08
C LEU A 128 -10.06 7.51 -8.16
N TYR A 129 -10.04 6.20 -8.39
CA TYR A 129 -9.22 5.58 -9.41
C TYR A 129 -9.52 6.12 -10.80
N THR A 130 -10.78 6.07 -11.24
CA THR A 130 -11.19 6.57 -12.56
C THR A 130 -10.85 8.04 -12.74
N LYS A 131 -11.11 8.87 -11.72
CA LYS A 131 -10.80 10.30 -11.74
C LYS A 131 -9.30 10.56 -12.01
N HIS A 132 -8.42 9.83 -11.32
CA HIS A 132 -6.97 10.08 -11.41
C HIS A 132 -6.26 9.26 -12.50
N LEU A 133 -6.92 8.25 -13.05
CA LEU A 133 -6.38 7.44 -14.15
C LEU A 133 -6.11 8.29 -15.39
N GLU A 134 -6.97 9.27 -15.68
CA GLU A 134 -6.82 10.16 -16.83
C GLU A 134 -5.55 11.01 -16.76
N GLU A 135 -5.12 11.37 -15.55
CA GLU A 135 -4.02 12.31 -15.28
C GLU A 135 -2.63 11.66 -15.34
N VAL A 136 -2.54 10.33 -15.35
CA VAL A 136 -1.27 9.59 -15.25
C VAL A 136 -0.89 8.85 -16.54
N LYS A 137 0.38 8.48 -16.68
CA LYS A 137 0.88 7.65 -17.79
C LYS A 137 1.11 6.20 -17.39
N VAL A 138 1.42 5.97 -16.11
CA VAL A 138 1.77 4.67 -15.55
C VAL A 138 0.88 4.36 -14.36
N VAL A 139 0.44 3.11 -14.25
CA VAL A 139 -0.26 2.60 -13.07
C VAL A 139 0.51 1.40 -12.51
N VAL A 140 0.84 1.45 -11.22
CA VAL A 140 1.51 0.36 -10.51
C VAL A 140 0.57 -0.21 -9.47
N PHE A 141 0.27 -1.49 -9.55
CA PHE A 141 -0.50 -2.20 -8.53
C PHE A 141 0.48 -3.00 -7.66
N SER A 142 0.56 -2.70 -6.36
CA SER A 142 1.52 -3.36 -5.48
C SER A 142 0.92 -3.68 -4.10
N GLY A 143 1.02 -4.96 -3.73
CA GLY A 143 0.42 -5.51 -2.52
C GLY A 143 -0.99 -6.07 -2.73
N THR A 144 -1.45 -6.87 -1.78
CA THR A 144 -2.81 -7.43 -1.78
C THR A 144 -3.84 -6.36 -1.44
N ARG A 145 -5.12 -6.67 -1.68
CA ARG A 145 -6.25 -5.90 -1.14
C ARG A 145 -6.67 -6.47 0.23
N ALA A 146 -7.22 -5.62 1.09
CA ALA A 146 -7.84 -6.04 2.34
C ALA A 146 -9.13 -6.87 2.05
N PRO A 147 -9.66 -7.62 3.03
CA PRO A 147 -10.97 -8.25 2.89
C PRO A 147 -12.09 -7.21 2.66
N GLY A 148 -13.22 -7.64 2.11
CA GLY A 148 -14.39 -6.79 1.86
C GLY A 148 -14.47 -6.17 0.46
N TYR A 149 -13.37 -6.16 -0.30
CA TYR A 149 -13.41 -5.86 -1.73
C TYR A 149 -13.89 -7.07 -2.55
N SER A 150 -14.46 -6.79 -3.72
CA SER A 150 -14.80 -7.75 -4.77
C SER A 150 -13.57 -8.49 -5.28
N GLU A 151 -13.72 -9.78 -5.59
CA GLU A 151 -12.61 -10.64 -5.99
C GLU A 151 -11.88 -10.20 -7.25
N ASN A 152 -12.63 -9.62 -8.18
CA ASN A 152 -12.13 -9.20 -9.48
C ASN A 152 -11.71 -7.72 -9.54
N LEU A 153 -11.70 -7.00 -8.41
CA LEU A 153 -11.45 -5.55 -8.39
C LEU A 153 -10.15 -5.17 -9.09
N TYR A 154 -9.02 -5.79 -8.72
CA TYR A 154 -7.73 -5.50 -9.37
C TYR A 154 -7.74 -5.86 -10.85
N ALA A 155 -8.30 -7.00 -11.25
CA ALA A 155 -8.39 -7.36 -12.66
C ALA A 155 -9.20 -6.32 -13.47
N GLN A 156 -10.30 -5.82 -12.92
CA GLN A 156 -11.10 -4.75 -13.54
C GLN A 156 -10.32 -3.44 -13.65
N MET A 157 -9.65 -3.01 -12.58
CA MET A 157 -8.84 -1.78 -12.58
C MET A 157 -7.68 -1.87 -13.59
N VAL A 158 -7.02 -3.03 -13.68
CA VAL A 158 -5.98 -3.29 -14.68
C VAL A 158 -6.55 -3.20 -16.10
N LYS A 159 -7.71 -3.81 -16.35
CA LYS A 159 -8.41 -3.73 -17.64
C LYS A 159 -8.70 -2.29 -18.03
N GLU A 160 -9.21 -1.49 -17.10
CA GLU A 160 -9.50 -0.07 -17.30
C GLU A 160 -8.24 0.73 -17.64
N ALA A 161 -7.13 0.52 -16.92
CA ALA A 161 -5.85 1.17 -17.24
C ALA A 161 -5.34 0.79 -18.63
N LYS A 162 -5.42 -0.50 -19.01
CA LYS A 162 -5.00 -0.95 -20.34
C LYS A 162 -5.90 -0.38 -21.44
N ALA A 163 -7.21 -0.32 -21.22
CA ALA A 163 -8.14 0.32 -22.15
C ALA A 163 -7.87 1.82 -22.32
N ALA A 164 -7.42 2.49 -21.26
CA ALA A 164 -6.99 3.88 -21.28
C ALA A 164 -5.55 4.10 -21.80
N GLY A 165 -4.92 3.06 -22.36
CA GLY A 165 -3.58 3.14 -22.97
C GLY A 165 -2.44 3.37 -21.98
N LYS A 166 -2.64 3.07 -20.69
CA LYS A 166 -1.61 3.26 -19.66
C LYS A 166 -0.59 2.12 -19.66
N PHE A 167 0.62 2.42 -19.21
CA PHE A 167 1.62 1.41 -18.89
C PHE A 167 1.32 0.83 -17.51
N VAL A 168 1.21 -0.50 -17.39
CA VAL A 168 0.73 -1.16 -16.17
C VAL A 168 1.76 -2.14 -15.63
N VAL A 169 2.07 -2.01 -14.33
CA VAL A 169 3.00 -2.87 -13.59
C VAL A 169 2.26 -3.58 -12.47
N LEU A 170 2.43 -4.90 -12.35
CA LEU A 170 1.83 -5.72 -11.30
C LEU A 170 2.90 -6.32 -10.36
N ASP A 171 2.78 -6.05 -9.06
CA ASP A 171 3.59 -6.65 -7.98
C ASP A 171 2.69 -7.11 -6.82
N TYR A 172 1.95 -8.18 -7.07
CA TYR A 172 1.14 -8.89 -6.07
C TYR A 172 1.02 -10.36 -6.48
N ARG A 173 0.41 -11.18 -5.63
CA ARG A 173 0.41 -12.64 -5.75
C ARG A 173 -1.00 -13.21 -5.59
N GLY A 174 -1.12 -14.52 -5.77
CA GLY A 174 -2.36 -15.24 -5.50
C GLY A 174 -3.41 -15.07 -6.58
N GLU A 175 -4.67 -15.20 -6.19
CA GLU A 175 -5.80 -15.23 -7.13
C GLU A 175 -5.99 -13.88 -7.84
N ASP A 176 -5.80 -12.76 -7.15
CA ASP A 176 -5.84 -11.43 -7.76
C ASP A 176 -4.86 -11.34 -8.94
N LEU A 177 -3.64 -11.88 -8.81
CA LEU A 177 -2.66 -11.87 -9.90
C LEU A 177 -3.16 -12.73 -11.07
N LYS A 178 -3.62 -13.95 -10.79
CA LYS A 178 -4.10 -14.87 -11.83
C LYS A 178 -5.26 -14.27 -12.62
N GLN A 179 -6.21 -13.61 -11.95
CA GLN A 179 -7.34 -12.94 -12.59
C GLN A 179 -6.90 -11.71 -13.40
N SER A 180 -5.77 -11.10 -13.06
CA SER A 180 -5.22 -9.94 -13.77
C SER A 180 -4.39 -10.32 -15.00
N LEU A 181 -3.84 -11.54 -15.08
CA LEU A 181 -3.01 -12.00 -16.20
C LEU A 181 -3.68 -11.83 -17.58
N PRO A 182 -4.97 -12.19 -17.78
CA PRO A 182 -5.60 -12.06 -19.08
C PRO A 182 -5.78 -10.60 -19.53
N MET A 183 -5.62 -9.63 -18.63
CA MET A 183 -5.70 -8.19 -18.93
C MET A 183 -4.43 -7.66 -19.58
N ARG A 184 -3.34 -8.45 -19.66
CA ARG A 184 -2.08 -8.13 -20.36
C ARG A 184 -1.42 -6.84 -19.85
N ALA A 185 -1.10 -6.81 -18.56
CA ALA A 185 -0.19 -5.79 -18.01
C ALA A 185 1.17 -5.85 -18.71
N ASP A 186 1.89 -4.73 -18.72
CA ASP A 186 3.16 -4.60 -19.46
C ASP A 186 4.33 -5.22 -18.69
N VAL A 187 4.28 -5.17 -17.36
CA VAL A 187 5.30 -5.79 -16.49
C VAL A 187 4.61 -6.52 -15.34
N ILE A 188 5.10 -7.73 -15.05
CA ILE A 188 4.67 -8.53 -13.92
C ILE A 188 5.92 -9.00 -13.20
N LYS A 189 6.00 -8.77 -11.89
CA LYS A 189 7.15 -9.16 -11.06
C LYS A 189 6.76 -10.25 -10.04
N PRO A 190 6.66 -11.53 -10.43
CA PRO A 190 6.52 -12.63 -9.47
C PRO A 190 7.87 -12.92 -8.79
N ASN A 191 7.82 -13.42 -7.55
CA ASN A 191 8.96 -14.04 -6.85
C ASN A 191 8.55 -15.45 -6.42
#